data_AF-A0AAE4YK94-F1
#
_entry.id   AF-A0AAE4YK94-F1
#
_cell.length_a   1.000
_cell.length_b   1.000
_cell.length_c   1.000
_cell.angle_alpha   90.00
_cell.angle_beta   90.00
_cell.angle_gamma   90.00
#
_symmetry.space_group_name_H-M   'P 1'
#
loop_
_entity.id
_entity.type
_entity.pdbx_description
1 polymer ?
#
loop_
_entity_poly.entity_id
_entity_poly.type
_entity_poly.pdbx_seq_one_letter_code
_entity_poly.pdbx_strand_id
1 'polypeptide(L)' 'MARSQEATITDAERPGASEQLWSVFEFARRYRLAKREENRLLMLYGPTASLHVLLANAQRHSLIS' A
#
# COMPACT_ATOMS: atom_id res chain seq x y z
N MET A 1 35.32 4.45 33.76
CA MET A 1 34.46 3.42 33.13
C MET A 1 33.01 3.78 33.38
N ALA A 2 32.23 4.04 32.34
CA ALA A 2 30.77 3.82 32.28
C ALA A 2 30.29 4.35 30.92
N ARG A 3 30.30 3.46 29.94
CA ARG A 3 29.71 3.63 28.61
C ARG A 3 28.20 3.62 28.81
N SER A 4 27.59 4.79 28.95
CA SER A 4 26.14 4.91 28.96
C SER A 4 25.67 4.75 27.52
N GLN A 5 25.08 3.58 27.29
CA GLN A 5 24.70 3.05 26.00
C GLN A 5 23.65 3.96 25.36
N GLU A 6 23.92 4.34 24.11
CA GLU A 6 22.92 4.79 23.14
C GLU A 6 21.79 3.75 23.13
N ALA A 7 20.67 4.09 23.77
CA ALA A 7 19.42 3.43 23.50
C ALA A 7 19.01 3.89 22.10
N THR A 8 19.46 3.15 21.08
CA THR A 8 18.80 3.09 19.78
C THR A 8 17.36 2.71 20.04
N ILE A 9 16.52 3.75 20.18
CA ILE A 9 15.09 3.62 20.09
C ILE A 9 14.85 3.04 18.70
N THR A 10 14.52 1.77 18.69
CA THR A 10 14.10 1.00 17.53
C THR A 10 13.05 1.80 16.75
N ASP A 11 13.46 2.34 15.60
CA ASP A 11 12.63 2.91 14.54
C ASP A 11 11.81 1.79 13.86
N ALA A 12 11.08 1.01 14.64
CA ALA A 12 10.42 -0.21 14.17
C ALA A 12 8.90 -0.23 14.39
N GLU A 13 8.31 0.83 14.95
CA GLU A 13 6.86 0.90 15.22
C GLU A 13 6.35 2.33 14.97
N ARG A 14 6.70 2.94 13.84
CA ARG A 14 5.69 3.77 13.20
C ARG A 14 4.81 2.77 12.46
N PRO A 15 3.48 2.70 12.69
CA PRO A 15 2.59 2.14 11.69
C PRO A 15 2.76 3.01 10.46
N GLY A 16 3.78 2.68 9.66
CA GLY A 16 4.09 3.35 8.44
C GLY A 16 2.84 3.28 7.59
N ALA A 17 2.63 4.30 6.76
CA ALA A 17 1.46 4.40 5.88
C ALA A 17 1.15 3.15 5.04
N SER A 18 2.01 2.12 5.07
CA SER A 18 1.82 0.75 4.58
C SER A 18 0.66 -0.03 5.23
N GLU A 19 0.32 0.21 6.50
CA GLU A 19 -0.84 -0.48 7.15
C GLU A 19 -2.17 0.26 6.97
N GLN A 20 -2.13 1.47 6.42
CA GLN A 20 -3.36 2.21 6.18
C GLN A 20 -4.22 1.45 5.18
N LEU A 21 -5.47 1.17 5.56
CA LEU A 21 -6.49 0.63 4.67
C LEU A 21 -6.95 1.72 3.72
N TRP A 22 -6.98 1.40 2.43
CA TRP A 22 -7.41 2.27 1.35
C TRP A 22 -8.66 1.71 0.70
N SER A 23 -9.60 2.59 0.38
CA SER A 23 -10.71 2.25 -0.49
C SER A 23 -10.17 1.92 -1.88
N VAL A 24 -10.55 0.75 -2.41
CA VAL A 24 -10.14 0.31 -3.75
C VAL A 24 -10.64 1.28 -4.81
N PHE A 25 -11.82 1.88 -4.62
CA PHE A 25 -12.38 2.90 -5.52
C PHE A 25 -11.53 4.17 -5.57
N GLU A 26 -11.17 4.70 -4.40
CA GLU A 26 -10.33 5.90 -4.29
C GLU A 26 -8.93 5.65 -4.83
N PHE A 27 -8.38 4.47 -4.56
CA PHE A 27 -7.11 4.03 -5.10
C PHE A 27 -7.15 3.93 -6.63
N ALA A 28 -8.12 3.21 -7.20
CA ALA A 28 -8.27 3.07 -8.65
C ALA A 28 -8.41 4.44 -9.34
N ARG A 29 -9.17 5.36 -8.72
CA ARG A 29 -9.33 6.73 -9.21
C ARG A 29 -8.01 7.51 -9.18
N ARG A 30 -7.26 7.50 -8.07
CA ARG A 30 -5.98 8.21 -7.94
C ARG A 30 -4.91 7.68 -8.88
N TYR A 31 -4.82 6.36 -9.04
CA TYR A 31 -3.83 5.70 -9.88
C TYR A 31 -4.29 5.52 -11.33
N ARG A 32 -5.49 6.02 -11.68
CA ARG A 32 -6.11 5.98 -13.02
C ARG A 32 -6.13 4.54 -13.58
N LEU A 33 -6.49 3.59 -12.73
CA LEU A 33 -6.62 2.19 -13.11
C LEU A 33 -7.81 1.98 -14.05
N ALA A 34 -7.69 1.01 -14.94
CA ALA A 34 -8.81 0.60 -15.78
C ALA A 34 -9.90 -0.04 -14.90
N LYS A 35 -11.17 0.14 -15.29
CA LYS A 35 -12.31 -0.42 -14.54
C LYS A 35 -12.25 -1.94 -14.36
N ARG A 36 -11.59 -2.65 -15.29
CA ARG A 36 -11.29 -4.08 -15.16
C ARG A 36 -10.39 -4.39 -13.97
N GLU A 37 -9.37 -3.56 -13.75
CA GLU A 37 -8.42 -3.72 -12.64
C GLU A 37 -9.04 -3.33 -11.31
N GLU A 38 -9.85 -2.25 -11.28
CA GLU A 38 -10.66 -1.91 -10.10
C GLU A 38 -11.55 -3.09 -9.68
N ASN A 39 -12.31 -3.66 -10.61
CA ASN A 39 -13.15 -4.83 -10.34
C ASN A 39 -12.33 -6.05 -9.86
N ARG A 40 -11.14 -6.25 -10.41
CA ARG A 40 -10.25 -7.34 -10.00
C ARG A 40 -9.76 -7.14 -8.57
N LEU A 41 -9.32 -5.93 -8.22
CA LEU A 41 -8.91 -5.58 -6.86
C LEU A 41 -10.07 -5.72 -5.87
N LEU A 42 -11.28 -5.32 -6.27
CA LEU A 42 -12.50 -5.53 -5.47
C LEU A 42 -12.82 -7.01 -5.27
N MET A 43 -12.63 -7.86 -6.28
CA MET A 43 -12.84 -9.32 -6.15
C MET A 43 -11.79 -9.99 -5.27
N LEU A 44 -10.54 -9.52 -5.29
CA LEU A 44 -9.44 -10.13 -4.54
C LEU A 44 -9.39 -9.69 -3.08
N TYR A 45 -9.61 -8.40 -2.81
CA TYR A 45 -9.40 -7.80 -1.49
C TYR A 45 -10.66 -7.18 -0.88
N GLY A 46 -11.75 -7.09 -1.64
CA GLY A 46 -12.96 -6.41 -1.21
C GLY A 46 -12.89 -4.89 -1.37
N PRO A 47 -13.80 -4.13 -0.72
CA PRO A 47 -13.93 -2.68 -0.91
C PRO A 47 -12.74 -1.88 -0.33
N THR A 48 -11.98 -2.45 0.60
CA THR A 48 -10.85 -1.80 1.26
C THR A 48 -9.68 -2.76 1.40
N ALA A 49 -8.47 -2.29 1.09
CA ALA A 49 -7.24 -3.07 1.21
C ALA A 49 -6.05 -2.17 1.54
N SER A 50 -4.99 -2.75 2.11
CA SER A 50 -3.78 -1.97 2.46
C SER A 50 -3.10 -1.40 1.22
N LEU A 51 -2.56 -0.19 1.34
CA LEU A 51 -1.88 0.49 0.22
C LEU A 51 -0.78 -0.37 -0.40
N HIS A 52 0.01 -1.07 0.42
CA HIS A 52 1.07 -1.96 -0.06
C HIS A 52 0.53 -3.08 -0.95
N VAL A 53 -0.57 -3.72 -0.54
CA VAL A 53 -1.22 -4.79 -1.30
C VAL A 53 -1.74 -4.25 -2.63
N LEU A 54 -2.40 -3.09 -2.60
CA LEU A 54 -2.92 -2.46 -3.80
C LEU A 54 -1.80 -2.06 -4.77
N LEU A 55 -0.71 -1.46 -4.30
CA LEU A 55 0.44 -1.10 -5.14
C LEU A 55 1.14 -2.31 -5.73
N ALA A 56 1.32 -3.39 -4.96
CA ALA A 56 2.00 -4.59 -5.42
C ALA A 56 1.18 -5.37 -6.48
N ASN A 57 -0.15 -5.28 -6.42
CA ASN A 57 -1.04 -6.07 -7.28
C ASN A 57 -1.70 -5.25 -8.39
N ALA A 58 -1.71 -3.92 -8.28
CA ALA A 58 -2.25 -3.06 -9.31
C ALA A 58 -1.37 -3.11 -10.57
N GLN A 59 -1.86 -3.80 -11.58
CA GLN A 59 -1.27 -3.75 -12.89
C GLN A 59 -1.71 -2.44 -13.55
N ARG A 60 -0.89 -1.40 -13.39
CA ARG A 60 -0.94 -0.25 -14.30
C ARG A 60 -0.73 -0.84 -15.68
N HIS A 61 -1.68 -0.65 -16.59
CA HIS A 61 -1.45 -0.90 -18.01
C HIS A 61 -0.21 -0.09 -18.39
N SER A 62 0.92 -0.77 -18.36
CA SER A 62 2.18 -0.30 -18.86
C SER A 62 1.96 -0.24 -20.36
N LEU A 63 1.58 0.94 -20.85
CA LEU A 63 1.64 1.27 -22.26
C LEU A 63 3.12 1.30 -22.65
N ILE A 64 3.74 0.13 -22.73
CA ILE A 64 5.01 -0.09 -23.40
C ILE A 64 4.68 -1.09 -24.50
N SER A 65 4.84 -0.60 -25.74
CA SER A 65 4.59 -1.13 -27.08
C SER A 65 4.50 -2.64 -27.27
#